data_AF-A0A5K1DFI5-F1
#
_entry.id   AF-A0A5K1DFI5-F1
#
_cell.length_a   1.000
_cell.length_b   1.000
_cell.length_c   1.000
_cell.angle_alpha   90.00
_cell.angle_beta   90.00
_cell.angle_gamma   90.00
#
_symmetry.space_group_name_H-M   'P 1'
#
loop_
_entity.id
_entity.type
_entity.pdbx_description
1 polymer ?
#
loop_
_entity_poly.entity_id
_entity_poly.type
_entity_poly.pdbx_seq_one_letter_code
_entity_poly.pdbx_strand_id
1 'polypeptide(L)'
;IPTATKGEGSAYSTEIYQQEPTGTRKLVFTKTNVSELEPFFLPGTLVDACFRLDVYDYQQHAGIRLVAKKLLLHPSMPVPSAME
;
A
#
# COMPACT_ATOMS: atom_id res chain seq x y z
N ILE A 1 -11.57 -22.53 15.10
CA ILE A 1 -11.81 -21.37 16.01
C ILE A 1 -13.08 -21.69 16.80
N PRO A 2 -13.04 -21.70 18.13
CA PRO A 2 -14.20 -22.06 18.93
C PRO A 2 -15.24 -20.94 18.85
N THR A 3 -16.46 -21.32 18.51
CA THR A 3 -17.61 -20.42 18.35
C THR A 3 -18.15 -20.05 19.72
N ALA A 4 -17.90 -18.81 20.17
CA ALA A 4 -18.55 -18.26 21.36
C ALA A 4 -19.96 -17.76 20.99
N THR A 5 -20.95 -18.29 21.70
CA THR A 5 -22.38 -18.11 21.45
C THR A 5 -22.87 -16.73 21.94
N LYS A 6 -23.40 -15.95 20.98
CA LYS A 6 -24.53 -15.01 21.06
C LYS A 6 -24.77 -14.28 22.41
N GLY A 7 -24.22 -13.06 22.48
CA GLY A 7 -24.73 -11.94 23.28
C GLY A 7 -24.75 -10.70 22.38
N GLU A 8 -25.85 -9.97 22.42
CA GLU A 8 -26.23 -8.85 21.54
C GLU A 8 -25.10 -7.83 21.29
N GLY A 9 -24.77 -7.61 20.01
CA GLY A 9 -23.74 -6.66 19.56
C GLY A 9 -22.36 -7.28 19.39
N SER A 10 -22.16 -8.05 18.31
CA SER A 10 -20.82 -8.40 17.82
C SER A 10 -20.10 -7.12 17.37
N ALA A 11 -19.46 -6.44 18.30
CA ALA A 11 -18.48 -5.41 17.98
C ALA A 11 -17.32 -6.13 17.29
N TYR A 12 -17.29 -6.04 15.96
CA TYR A 12 -16.12 -6.40 15.18
C TYR A 12 -14.95 -5.60 15.74
N SER A 13 -14.10 -6.24 16.55
CA SER A 13 -12.89 -5.65 17.07
C SER A 13 -11.96 -5.40 15.89
N THR A 14 -12.14 -4.25 15.24
CA THR A 14 -11.24 -3.79 14.19
C THR A 14 -10.06 -3.18 14.92
N GLU A 15 -9.01 -3.97 15.11
CA GLU A 15 -7.75 -3.48 15.63
C GLU A 15 -7.15 -2.51 14.59
N ILE A 16 -7.19 -1.22 14.88
CA ILE A 16 -6.55 -0.20 14.04
C ILE A 16 -5.08 -0.15 14.43
N TYR A 17 -4.25 -0.92 13.71
CA TYR A 17 -2.80 -0.90 13.90
C TYR A 17 -2.21 0.34 13.23
N GLN A 18 -2.00 1.41 14.01
CA GLN A 18 -1.36 2.63 13.52
C GLN A 18 0.16 2.51 13.71
N GLN A 19 0.80 1.75 12.83
CA GLN A 19 2.26 1.70 12.78
C GLN A 19 2.76 2.84 11.89
N GLU A 20 3.34 3.88 12.50
CA GLU A 20 4.11 4.84 11.70
C GLU A 20 5.39 4.15 11.19
N PRO A 21 5.65 4.15 9.89
CA PRO A 21 6.80 3.46 9.35
C PRO A 21 8.08 4.24 9.71
N THR A 22 8.84 3.72 10.67
CA THR A 22 10.14 4.24 11.06
C THR A 22 11.16 3.88 9.97
N GLY A 23 11.71 4.91 9.29
CA GLY A 23 12.77 4.73 8.28
C GLY A 23 12.37 4.99 6.81
N THR A 24 11.13 5.37 6.51
CA THR A 24 10.76 5.72 5.13
C THR A 24 11.03 7.20 4.82
N ARG A 25 11.79 7.50 3.76
CA ARG A 25 11.90 8.87 3.22
C ARG A 25 10.65 9.20 2.40
N LYS A 26 9.88 10.19 2.83
CA LYS A 26 8.71 10.69 2.08
C LYS A 26 9.19 11.47 0.86
N LEU A 27 8.84 11.02 -0.34
CA LEU A 27 8.97 11.81 -1.56
C LEU A 27 7.74 12.70 -1.71
N VAL A 28 7.96 14.01 -1.80
CA VAL A 28 6.90 14.99 -2.05
C VAL A 28 7.09 15.52 -3.46
N PHE A 29 6.20 15.11 -4.36
CA PHE A 29 6.18 15.59 -5.74
C PHE A 29 5.38 16.89 -5.79
N THR A 30 5.95 17.93 -6.41
CA THR A 30 5.30 19.25 -6.50
C THR A 30 4.29 19.33 -7.66
N LYS A 31 4.41 18.42 -8.63
CA LYS A 31 3.47 18.22 -9.73
C LYS A 31 3.23 16.72 -9.93
N THR A 32 2.04 16.35 -10.36
CA THR A 32 1.75 15.00 -10.86
C THR A 32 2.35 14.85 -12.26
N ASN A 33 3.68 14.81 -12.35
CA ASN A 33 4.39 14.52 -13.58
C ASN A 33 4.94 13.09 -13.49
N VAL A 34 4.46 12.21 -14.38
CA VAL A 34 4.90 10.80 -14.46
C VAL A 34 6.41 10.71 -14.69
N SER A 35 7.02 11.68 -15.35
CA SER A 35 8.47 11.73 -15.58
C SER A 35 9.30 11.89 -14.30
N GLU A 36 8.74 12.45 -13.22
CA GLU A 36 9.44 12.50 -11.92
C GLU A 36 9.43 11.14 -11.21
N LEU A 37 8.52 10.23 -11.60
CA LEU A 37 8.38 8.89 -11.00
C LEU A 37 9.21 7.84 -11.73
N GLU A 38 9.37 7.98 -13.04
CA GLU A 38 10.13 7.07 -13.92
C GLU A 38 11.45 6.56 -13.33
N PRO A 39 12.35 7.42 -12.78
CA PRO A 39 13.64 6.96 -12.26
C PRO A 39 13.54 6.02 -11.04
N PHE A 40 12.39 6.01 -10.37
CA PHE A 40 12.17 5.20 -9.17
C PHE A 40 11.61 3.81 -9.52
N PHE A 41 11.01 3.63 -10.69
CA PHE A 41 10.39 2.37 -11.12
C PHE A 41 11.26 1.64 -12.17
N LEU A 42 12.52 1.42 -11.82
CA LEU A 42 13.42 0.66 -12.68
C LEU A 42 13.04 -0.84 -12.67
N PRO A 43 13.29 -1.59 -13.76
CA PRO A 43 13.13 -3.04 -13.76
C PRO A 43 13.84 -3.68 -12.56
N GLY A 44 13.13 -4.53 -11.82
CA GLY A 44 13.64 -5.17 -10.60
C GLY A 44 13.47 -4.37 -9.30
N THR A 45 12.86 -3.18 -9.35
CA THR A 45 12.50 -2.43 -8.13
C THR A 45 11.38 -3.16 -7.38
N LEU A 46 11.60 -3.46 -6.11
CA LEU A 46 10.56 -3.99 -5.23
C LEU A 46 9.71 -2.84 -4.71
N VAL A 47 8.38 -2.98 -4.82
CA VAL A 47 7.42 -1.95 -4.43
C VAL A 47 6.37 -2.56 -3.52
N ASP A 48 6.26 -2.03 -2.31
CA ASP A 48 5.14 -2.28 -1.42
C ASP A 48 4.06 -1.20 -1.57
N ALA A 49 2.83 -1.52 -1.18
CA ALA A 49 1.72 -0.59 -1.24
C ALA A 49 0.83 -0.67 0.00
N CYS A 50 0.41 0.50 0.51
CA CYS A 50 -0.64 0.59 1.52
C CYS A 50 -1.98 0.80 0.81
N PHE A 51 -2.87 -0.17 0.96
CA PHE A 51 -4.19 -0.13 0.35
C PHE A 51 -5.27 0.30 1.33
N ARG A 52 -6.32 0.92 0.76
CA ARG A 52 -7.58 1.14 1.43
C ARG A 52 -8.70 0.47 0.63
N LEU A 53 -9.62 -0.18 1.31
CA LEU A 53 -10.89 -0.56 0.72
C LEU A 53 -11.79 0.68 0.67
N ASP A 54 -12.17 1.09 -0.53
CA ASP A 54 -13.14 2.15 -0.76
C ASP A 54 -14.38 1.54 -1.43
N VAL A 55 -15.57 1.97 -1.04
CA VAL A 55 -16.78 1.68 -1.83
C VAL A 55 -16.78 2.53 -3.10
N TYR A 56 -17.32 2.00 -4.19
CA TYR A 56 -17.59 2.77 -5.39
C TYR A 56 -19.00 2.46 -5.89
N ASP A 57 -19.63 3.45 -6.50
CA ASP A 57 -20.88 3.29 -7.23
C ASP A 57 -20.67 3.98 -8.59
N TYR A 58 -20.44 3.16 -9.61
CA TYR A 58 -20.19 3.64 -10.96
C TYR A 58 -21.21 3.01 -11.91
N GLN A 59 -21.97 3.85 -12.61
CA GLN A 59 -22.97 3.41 -13.59
C GLN A 59 -23.92 2.32 -13.06
N GLN A 60 -24.44 2.48 -11.84
CA GLN A 60 -25.33 1.50 -11.17
C GLN A 60 -24.66 0.19 -10.76
N HIS A 61 -23.33 0.10 -10.82
CA HIS A 61 -22.57 -1.03 -10.27
C HIS A 61 -21.87 -0.58 -8.99
N ALA A 62 -22.50 -0.89 -7.85
CA ALA A 62 -21.91 -0.70 -6.53
C ALA A 62 -20.95 -1.86 -6.19
N GLY A 63 -19.82 -1.53 -5.58
CA GLY A 63 -18.83 -2.52 -5.19
C GLY A 63 -17.75 -1.97 -4.26
N ILE A 64 -16.74 -2.79 -4.04
CA ILE A 64 -15.56 -2.46 -3.24
C ILE A 64 -14.36 -2.43 -4.19
N ARG A 65 -13.57 -1.36 -4.11
CA ARG A 65 -12.29 -1.23 -4.83
C ARG A 65 -11.14 -1.15 -3.85
N LEU A 66 -10.01 -1.71 -4.26
CA LEU A 66 -8.75 -1.56 -3.55
C LEU A 66 -7.99 -0.36 -4.12
N VAL A 67 -7.71 0.65 -3.28
CA VAL A 67 -7.02 1.87 -3.71
C VAL A 67 -5.70 1.98 -2.98
N ALA A 68 -4.59 1.97 -3.73
CA ALA A 68 -3.28 2.28 -3.17
C ALA A 68 -3.21 3.76 -2.79
N LYS A 69 -2.99 4.07 -1.51
CA LYS A 69 -2.84 5.45 -1.02
C LYS A 69 -1.37 5.85 -0.85
N LYS A 70 -0.48 4.86 -0.73
CA LYS A 70 0.96 5.04 -0.59
C LYS A 70 1.69 3.88 -1.27
N LEU A 71 2.77 4.20 -1.97
CA LEU A 71 3.74 3.23 -2.46
C LEU A 71 5.04 3.40 -1.66
N LEU A 72 5.69 2.28 -1.34
CA LEU A 72 7.02 2.26 -0.73
C LEU A 72 7.95 1.55 -1.71
N LEU A 73 8.96 2.26 -2.18
CA LEU A 73 9.94 1.69 -3.09
C LEU A 73 11.17 1.26 -2.30
N HIS A 74 11.61 0.04 -2.55
CA HIS A 74 12.89 -0.46 -2.04
C HIS A 74 13.92 -0.27 -3.14
N PRO A 75 14.93 0.61 -2.92
CA PRO A 75 16.01 0.72 -3.88
C PRO A 75 16.64 -0.64 -4.08
N SER A 76 16.82 -1.06 -5.33
CA SER A 76 17.53 -2.29 -5.63
C SER A 76 18.93 -2.19 -5.01
N MET A 77 19.35 -3.22 -4.29
CA MET A 77 20.76 -3.32 -3.94
C MET A 77 21.55 -3.39 -5.25
N PRO A 78 22.62 -2.61 -5.43
CA PRO A 78 23.50 -2.80 -6.57
C PRO A 78 23.98 -4.24 -6.52
N VAL A 79 23.69 -5.00 -7.57
CA VAL A 79 24.28 -6.33 -7.75
C VAL A 79 25.79 -6.09 -7.73
N PRO A 80 26.55 -6.69 -6.79
CA PRO A 80 27.99 -6.52 -6.78
C PRO A 80 28.46 -6.98 -8.15
N SER A 81 29.09 -6.08 -8.91
CA SER A 81 29.71 -6.42 -10.18
C SER A 81 30.58 -7.64 -9.93
N ALA A 82 30.16 -8.79 -10.48
CA ALA A 82 30.98 -9.97 -10.46
C ALA A 82 32.31 -9.57 -11.09
N MET A 83 33.38 -9.63 -10.31
CA MET A 83 34.73 -9.45 -10.81
C MET A 83 34.95 -10.57 -11.82
N GLU A 84 34.99 -10.21 -13.10
CA GLU A 84 35.50 -11.06 -14.18
C GLU A 84 37.00 -11.29 -14.00
#